data_AF-A0A438FND2-F1
#
_entry.id   AF-A0A438FND2-F1
#
_cell.length_a   1.000
_cell.length_b   1.000
_cell.length_c   1.000
_cell.angle_alpha   90.00
_cell.angle_beta   90.00
_cell.angle_gamma   90.00
#
_symmetry.space_group_name_H-M   'P 1'
#
loop_
_entity.id
_entity.type
_entity.pdbx_description
1 polymer ?
#
loop_
_entity_poly.entity_id
_entity_poly.type
_entity_poly.pdbx_seq_one_letter_code
_entity_poly.pdbx_strand_id
1 'polypeptide(L)'
;MGSSLLLPLLCAGVVTVATLFLPSSFASEAYPSAYGSGSCNVELIPVKREVYADGRIFDITHPYTPNMPTFGTDEGIGEVIWLEKSMKNGSITNNSHMKMPTHTGTHVDSPGHVFDHYFDAGFDVETLDLEVLNGPALLVDAPRDKNITGMLF
;
A
#
# COMPACT_ATOMS: atom_id res chain seq x y z
N MET A 1 -9.76 -76.06 -9.74
CA MET A 1 -8.46 -76.50 -10.28
C MET A 1 -7.63 -75.25 -10.55
N GLY A 2 -6.45 -75.15 -9.93
CA GLY A 2 -5.43 -74.07 -10.07
C GLY A 2 -5.77 -72.80 -9.28
N SER A 3 -5.24 -72.54 -8.08
CA SER A 3 -3.85 -72.14 -7.71
C SER A 3 -3.38 -70.94 -8.51
N SER A 4 -2.83 -69.84 -8.00
CA SER A 4 -2.20 -69.39 -6.74
C SER A 4 -1.97 -67.86 -6.97
N LEU A 5 -1.73 -66.92 -6.05
CA LEU A 5 -0.61 -66.83 -5.11
C LEU A 5 -0.70 -65.44 -4.38
N LEU A 6 -0.47 -65.44 -3.05
CA LEU A 6 0.25 -64.45 -2.20
C LEU A 6 0.01 -62.91 -2.37
N LEU A 7 -0.62 -62.21 -1.42
CA LEU A 7 -0.12 -61.61 -0.15
C LEU A 7 0.23 -60.08 -0.30
N PRO A 8 0.43 -59.29 0.77
CA PRO A 8 -0.49 -58.26 1.26
C PRO A 8 0.15 -56.85 1.33
N LEU A 9 -0.56 -55.89 1.95
CA LEU A 9 0.02 -54.77 2.72
C LEU A 9 1.02 -53.83 1.99
N LEU A 10 0.52 -52.69 1.49
CA LEU A 10 1.25 -51.43 1.63
C LEU A 10 0.45 -50.57 2.60
N CYS A 11 0.75 -50.64 3.90
CA CYS A 11 1.75 -49.79 4.57
C CYS A 11 1.40 -48.30 4.46
N ALA A 12 0.70 -47.84 5.49
CA ALA A 12 1.07 -46.69 6.32
C ALA A 12 2.01 -45.68 5.64
N GLY A 13 1.44 -44.54 5.27
CA GLY A 13 2.22 -43.42 4.76
C GLY A 13 1.45 -42.13 4.57
N VAL A 14 0.31 -41.92 5.26
CA VAL A 14 -0.19 -40.55 5.45
C VAL A 14 0.64 -39.93 6.57
N VAL A 15 1.92 -39.70 6.27
CA VAL A 15 2.78 -38.85 7.10
C VAL A 15 2.29 -37.44 6.86
N THR A 16 1.64 -36.93 7.87
CA THR A 16 1.30 -35.54 8.12
C THR A 16 2.50 -34.65 7.78
N VAL A 17 2.54 -34.09 6.57
CA VAL A 17 3.35 -32.90 6.31
C VAL A 17 2.41 -31.72 6.40
N ALA A 18 1.99 -31.44 7.62
CA ALA A 18 1.68 -30.06 7.99
C ALA A 18 3.03 -29.32 7.91
N THR A 19 3.40 -28.88 6.70
CA THR A 19 4.42 -27.85 6.56
C THR A 19 3.88 -26.66 7.35
N LEU A 20 4.42 -26.48 8.56
CA LEU A 20 4.42 -25.22 9.26
C LEU A 20 5.02 -24.20 8.27
N PHE A 21 4.17 -23.50 7.54
CA PHE A 21 4.54 -22.27 6.86
C PHE A 21 4.82 -21.25 7.97
N LEU A 22 6.02 -21.35 8.56
CA LEU A 22 6.65 -20.21 9.20
C LEU A 22 6.78 -19.17 8.07
N PRO A 23 6.13 -17.99 8.16
CA PRO A 23 6.43 -16.91 7.25
C PRO A 23 7.89 -16.56 7.50
N SER A 24 8.76 -17.09 6.64
CA SER A 24 10.14 -16.63 6.55
C SER A 24 10.00 -15.21 6.01
N SER A 25 10.02 -14.22 6.89
CA SER A 25 10.12 -12.82 6.52
C SER A 25 11.43 -12.69 5.75
N PHE A 26 11.37 -12.78 4.42
CA PHE A 26 12.54 -12.56 3.59
C PHE A 26 13.01 -11.14 3.87
N ALA A 27 14.21 -11.03 4.41
CA ALA A 27 14.91 -9.76 4.48
C ALA A 27 14.92 -9.17 3.08
N SER A 28 14.34 -7.98 2.93
CA SER A 28 14.42 -7.21 1.71
C SER A 28 15.00 -5.85 2.05
N GLU A 29 15.44 -5.08 1.06
CA GLU A 29 15.85 -3.69 1.33
C GLU A 29 14.73 -2.84 1.97
N ALA A 30 13.45 -3.22 1.80
CA ALA A 30 12.32 -2.59 2.47
C ALA A 30 12.06 -3.14 3.90
N TYR A 31 12.56 -4.34 4.20
CA TYR A 31 12.38 -5.04 5.48
C TYR A 31 13.75 -5.52 5.97
N PRO A 32 14.50 -4.70 6.73
CA PRO A 32 15.78 -5.12 7.29
C PRO A 32 15.61 -6.41 8.11
N SER A 33 16.57 -7.34 7.93
CA SER A 33 16.40 -8.78 8.22
C SER A 33 15.93 -9.19 9.63
N ALA A 34 16.10 -8.36 10.66
CA ALA A 34 15.51 -8.49 12.00
C ALA A 34 15.98 -7.26 12.83
N TYR A 35 15.28 -6.72 13.82
CA TYR A 35 14.88 -7.35 15.08
C TYR A 35 15.93 -8.27 15.76
N GLY A 36 17.20 -8.34 15.29
CA GLY A 36 18.25 -9.10 15.97
C GLY A 36 19.45 -9.55 15.11
N SER A 37 20.66 -9.24 15.59
CA SER A 37 21.99 -9.77 15.22
C SER A 37 22.81 -9.12 14.08
N GLY A 38 22.43 -7.92 13.60
CA GLY A 38 23.33 -7.10 12.77
C GLY A 38 24.22 -6.16 13.60
N SER A 39 25.48 -5.95 13.18
CA SER A 39 26.38 -4.95 13.78
C SER A 39 25.69 -3.58 13.84
N CYS A 40 25.69 -2.93 15.00
CA CYS A 40 25.05 -1.63 15.25
C CYS A 40 25.72 -0.45 14.52
N ASN A 41 26.68 -0.70 13.63
CA ASN A 41 27.50 0.32 12.96
C ASN A 41 27.13 0.51 11.48
N VAL A 42 25.97 0.03 11.04
CA VAL A 42 25.48 0.26 9.67
C VAL A 42 24.55 1.47 9.68
N GLU A 43 24.84 2.47 8.85
CA GLU A 43 23.94 3.60 8.63
C GLU A 43 22.63 3.09 8.01
N LEU A 44 21.52 3.31 8.70
CA LEU A 44 20.20 2.83 8.28
C LEU A 44 19.59 3.85 7.31
N ILE A 45 19.82 3.65 6.01
CA ILE A 45 19.21 4.46 4.94
C ILE A 45 18.09 3.63 4.30
N PRO A 46 16.82 4.06 4.39
CA PRO A 46 15.72 3.37 3.72
C PRO A 46 15.82 3.55 2.20
N VAL A 47 15.61 2.46 1.45
CA VAL A 47 15.56 2.52 -0.01
C VAL A 47 14.17 2.95 -0.46
N LYS A 48 14.06 4.14 -1.06
CA LYS A 48 12.84 4.60 -1.74
C LYS A 48 12.85 4.10 -3.18
N ARG A 49 11.78 3.41 -3.60
CA ARG A 49 11.59 2.94 -4.98
C ARG A 49 10.30 3.52 -5.53
N GLU A 50 10.29 3.82 -6.82
CA GLU A 50 9.06 4.22 -7.54
C GLU A 50 8.57 3.10 -8.46
N VAL A 51 9.42 2.10 -8.73
CA VAL A 51 9.11 0.98 -9.62
C VAL A 51 9.37 -0.33 -8.89
N TYR A 52 8.39 -1.21 -8.92
CA TYR A 52 8.38 -2.49 -8.22
C TYR A 52 8.06 -3.63 -9.19
N ALA A 53 8.27 -4.86 -8.72
CA ALA A 53 7.84 -6.07 -9.41
C ALA A 53 8.36 -6.17 -10.86
N ASP A 54 9.64 -5.86 -11.06
CA ASP A 54 10.34 -5.87 -12.35
C ASP A 54 9.71 -4.96 -13.41
N GLY A 55 9.23 -3.77 -13.00
CA GLY A 55 8.65 -2.80 -13.92
C GLY A 55 7.14 -2.97 -14.15
N ARG A 56 6.48 -3.80 -13.36
CA ARG A 56 5.02 -4.03 -13.46
C ARG A 56 4.20 -3.09 -12.60
N ILE A 57 4.78 -2.54 -11.54
CA ILE A 57 4.10 -1.65 -10.61
C ILE A 57 4.87 -0.34 -10.57
N PHE A 58 4.19 0.76 -10.89
CA PHE A 58 4.71 2.11 -10.80
C PHE A 58 3.95 2.84 -9.69
N ASP A 59 4.68 3.37 -8.72
CA ASP A 59 4.11 4.27 -7.71
C ASP A 59 3.88 5.64 -8.35
N ILE A 60 2.61 6.00 -8.49
CA ILE A 60 2.16 7.29 -9.02
C ILE A 60 1.67 8.21 -7.89
N THR A 61 2.00 7.88 -6.64
CA THR A 61 1.59 8.62 -5.45
C THR A 61 2.55 9.76 -5.19
N HIS A 62 2.02 10.97 -5.02
CA HIS A 62 2.84 12.08 -4.56
C HIS A 62 3.23 11.88 -3.08
N PRO A 63 4.52 11.99 -2.72
CA PRO A 63 4.92 11.95 -1.32
C PRO A 63 4.39 13.17 -0.58
N TYR A 64 3.85 12.97 0.62
CA TYR A 64 3.43 14.08 1.46
C TYR A 64 4.64 14.86 1.95
N THR A 65 4.64 16.16 1.67
CA THR A 65 5.65 17.10 2.16
C THR A 65 4.96 18.33 2.71
N PRO A 66 5.49 18.98 3.77
CA PRO A 66 4.85 20.15 4.35
C PRO A 66 4.60 21.30 3.37
N ASN A 67 5.43 21.38 2.32
CA ASN A 67 5.39 22.46 1.34
C ASN A 67 4.62 22.09 0.06
N MET A 68 3.95 20.93 0.02
CA MET A 68 3.19 20.56 -1.18
C MET A 68 1.98 21.49 -1.36
N PRO A 69 1.56 21.77 -2.62
CA PRO A 69 0.48 22.71 -2.89
C PRO A 69 -0.81 22.36 -2.15
N THR A 70 -1.48 23.41 -1.66
CA THR A 70 -2.80 23.31 -1.02
C THR A 70 -3.79 24.16 -1.81
N PHE A 71 -5.02 23.68 -1.95
CA PHE A 71 -6.03 24.45 -2.66
C PHE A 71 -6.34 25.77 -1.94
N GLY A 72 -6.28 26.89 -2.67
CA GLY A 72 -6.65 28.22 -2.16
C GLY A 72 -5.60 28.91 -1.29
N THR A 73 -4.39 28.34 -1.13
CA THR A 73 -3.30 28.95 -0.36
C THR A 73 -1.92 28.50 -0.84
N ASP A 74 -0.93 29.39 -0.72
CA ASP A 74 0.48 29.12 -1.03
C ASP A 74 1.28 28.62 0.20
N GLU A 75 0.63 28.46 1.36
CA GLU A 75 1.29 28.12 2.64
C GLU A 75 1.71 26.64 2.76
N GLY A 76 1.37 25.80 1.80
CA GLY A 76 1.55 24.36 1.87
C GLY A 76 0.55 23.69 2.82
N ILE A 77 0.78 22.41 3.16
CA ILE A 77 -0.09 21.64 4.08
C ILE A 77 0.43 21.60 5.52
N GLY A 78 1.66 22.07 5.75
CA GLY A 78 2.29 22.06 7.08
C GLY A 78 2.66 20.67 7.59
N GLU A 79 2.79 20.51 8.91
CA GLU A 79 3.14 19.23 9.51
C GLU A 79 1.98 18.23 9.39
N VAL A 80 2.20 17.16 8.63
CA VAL A 80 1.19 16.12 8.38
C VAL A 80 1.22 15.01 9.42
N ILE A 81 2.43 14.57 9.82
CA ILE A 81 2.65 13.45 10.73
C ILE A 81 3.68 13.86 11.78
N TRP A 82 3.37 13.64 13.06
CA TRP A 82 4.29 13.88 14.18
C TRP A 82 4.23 12.74 15.20
N LEU A 83 5.27 12.62 16.04
CA LEU A 83 5.30 11.62 17.11
C LEU A 83 4.57 12.14 18.35
N GLU A 84 3.45 11.51 18.69
CA GLU A 84 2.76 11.74 19.96
C GLU A 84 3.49 11.04 21.12
N LYS A 85 4.00 9.82 20.87
CA LYS A 85 4.86 9.08 21.81
C LYS A 85 6.06 8.51 21.08
N SER A 86 7.23 8.52 21.72
CA SER A 86 8.49 8.10 21.11
C SER A 86 9.23 7.09 21.98
N MET A 87 9.85 6.11 21.35
CA MET A 87 10.75 5.16 22.02
C MET A 87 11.98 5.85 22.60
N LYS A 88 12.46 6.93 21.96
CA LYS A 88 13.53 7.76 22.51
C LYS A 88 13.13 8.42 23.84
N ASN A 89 11.83 8.60 24.07
CA ASN A 89 11.27 9.20 25.27
C ASN A 89 10.60 8.16 26.18
N GLY A 90 10.99 6.88 26.08
CA GLY A 90 10.56 5.81 27.01
C GLY A 90 9.26 5.10 26.63
N SER A 91 8.66 5.38 25.48
CA SER A 91 7.55 4.56 24.98
C SER A 91 8.05 3.20 24.46
N ILE A 92 7.21 2.17 24.49
CA ILE A 92 7.54 0.86 23.88
C ILE A 92 7.43 0.87 22.35
N THR A 93 6.79 1.90 21.78
CA THR A 93 6.61 2.09 20.33
C THR A 93 6.74 3.57 19.97
N ASN A 94 7.05 3.86 18.70
CA ASN A 94 6.85 5.20 18.15
C ASN A 94 5.39 5.30 17.70
N ASN A 95 4.59 6.12 18.38
CA ASN A 95 3.18 6.33 18.04
C ASN A 95 3.04 7.71 17.39
N SER A 96 2.58 7.71 16.14
CA SER A 96 2.40 8.92 15.36
C SER A 96 0.93 9.36 15.35
N HIS A 97 0.72 10.68 15.28
CA HIS A 97 -0.54 11.30 14.92
C HIS A 97 -0.42 11.83 13.50
N MET A 98 -1.49 11.72 12.71
CA MET A 98 -1.58 12.26 11.35
C MET A 98 -2.81 13.16 11.22
N LYS A 99 -2.65 14.33 10.59
CA LYS A 99 -3.74 15.26 10.28
C LYS A 99 -3.49 15.92 8.93
N MET A 100 -4.49 15.88 8.04
CA MET A 100 -4.45 16.57 6.75
C MET A 100 -5.87 16.74 6.17
N PRO A 101 -6.09 17.69 5.26
CA PRO A 101 -7.27 17.71 4.40
C PRO A 101 -7.36 16.46 3.52
N THR A 102 -8.56 16.02 3.17
CA THR A 102 -8.78 14.85 2.29
C THR A 102 -8.25 15.08 0.87
N HIS A 103 -8.30 16.32 0.40
CA HIS A 103 -7.79 16.74 -0.91
C HIS A 103 -6.29 17.06 -0.86
N THR A 104 -5.50 16.11 -0.37
CA THR A 104 -4.04 16.24 -0.26
C THR A 104 -3.35 15.16 -1.10
N GLY A 105 -2.48 15.58 -2.02
CA GLY A 105 -1.71 14.64 -2.86
C GLY A 105 -2.59 13.83 -3.82
N THR A 106 -2.15 12.61 -4.13
CA THR A 106 -2.92 11.67 -4.97
C THR A 106 -4.10 11.12 -4.15
N HIS A 107 -5.33 11.42 -4.56
CA HIS A 107 -6.57 11.08 -3.84
C HIS A 107 -7.75 10.84 -4.80
N VAL A 108 -8.91 10.46 -4.24
CA VAL A 108 -10.20 10.35 -4.94
C VAL A 108 -11.27 11.14 -4.20
N ASP A 109 -12.28 11.62 -4.93
CA ASP A 109 -13.41 12.36 -4.39
C ASP A 109 -14.67 11.49 -4.38
N SER A 110 -15.49 11.61 -3.33
CA SER A 110 -16.82 11.01 -3.28
C SER A 110 -17.89 11.96 -3.85
N PRO A 111 -19.08 11.48 -4.26
CA PRO A 111 -20.16 12.36 -4.71
C PRO A 111 -20.56 13.42 -3.69
N GLY A 112 -20.55 13.07 -2.39
CA GLY A 112 -20.81 14.00 -1.30
C GLY A 112 -19.80 15.14 -1.18
N HIS A 113 -18.63 15.06 -1.84
CA HIS A 113 -17.66 16.17 -1.87
C HIS A 113 -18.25 17.42 -2.55
N VAL A 114 -18.99 17.24 -3.65
CA VAL A 114 -19.47 18.33 -4.52
C VAL A 114 -20.97 18.58 -4.42
N PHE A 115 -21.74 17.63 -3.88
CA PHE A 115 -23.20 17.72 -3.81
C PHE A 115 -23.71 17.46 -2.39
N ASP A 116 -24.30 18.49 -1.78
CA ASP A 116 -24.78 18.50 -0.39
C ASP A 116 -25.81 17.39 -0.09
N HIS A 117 -26.79 17.20 -0.98
CA HIS A 117 -27.79 16.14 -0.81
C HIS A 117 -27.21 14.71 -0.86
N TYR A 118 -26.06 14.51 -1.52
CA TYR A 118 -25.34 13.24 -1.49
C TYR A 118 -24.55 13.08 -0.21
N PHE A 119 -23.98 14.17 0.32
CA PHE A 119 -23.32 14.17 1.63
C PHE A 119 -24.29 13.78 2.74
N ASP A 120 -25.47 14.43 2.80
CA ASP A 120 -26.53 14.13 3.77
C ASP A 120 -27.03 12.69 3.66
N ALA A 121 -27.03 12.13 2.45
CA ALA A 121 -27.45 10.76 2.19
C ALA A 121 -26.33 9.71 2.42
N GLY A 122 -25.13 10.12 2.82
CA GLY A 122 -24.02 9.23 3.14
C GLY A 122 -23.25 8.68 1.93
N PHE A 123 -23.29 9.36 0.78
CA PHE A 123 -22.47 9.00 -0.39
C PHE A 123 -21.02 9.51 -0.20
N ASP A 124 -20.33 8.89 0.74
CA ASP A 124 -18.92 9.13 1.04
C ASP A 124 -18.01 8.07 0.38
N VAL A 125 -16.71 8.11 0.70
CA VAL A 125 -15.71 7.20 0.12
C VAL A 125 -15.94 5.73 0.47
N GLU A 126 -16.68 5.41 1.53
CA GLU A 126 -17.01 4.03 1.92
C GLU A 126 -18.01 3.40 0.97
N THR A 127 -18.74 4.22 0.21
CA THR A 127 -19.77 3.78 -0.75
C THR A 127 -19.24 3.59 -2.18
N LEU A 128 -17.98 3.93 -2.45
CA LEU A 128 -17.39 3.81 -3.79
C LEU A 128 -17.20 2.34 -4.19
N ASP A 129 -17.51 2.04 -5.45
CA ASP A 129 -17.31 0.71 -6.01
C ASP A 129 -15.82 0.42 -6.23
N LEU A 130 -15.30 -0.62 -5.55
CA LEU A 130 -13.90 -1.00 -5.64
C LEU A 130 -13.50 -1.55 -7.01
N GLU A 131 -14.45 -2.07 -7.81
CA GLU A 131 -14.17 -2.51 -9.18
C GLU A 131 -13.83 -1.33 -10.10
N VAL A 132 -14.38 -0.14 -9.81
CA VAL A 132 -14.03 1.10 -10.52
C VAL A 132 -12.61 1.56 -10.16
N LEU A 133 -12.21 1.37 -8.89
CA LEU A 133 -10.90 1.82 -8.39
C LEU A 133 -9.76 0.83 -8.68
N ASN A 134 -10.07 -0.39 -9.12
CA ASN A 134 -9.09 -1.46 -9.32
C ASN A 134 -9.35 -2.20 -10.63
N GLY A 135 -8.76 -1.72 -11.73
CA GLY A 135 -8.92 -2.36 -13.03
C GLY A 135 -7.97 -1.83 -14.11
N PRO A 136 -8.15 -2.31 -15.35
CA PRO A 136 -7.42 -1.79 -16.50
C PRO A 136 -7.63 -0.29 -16.66
N ALA A 137 -6.55 0.45 -16.88
CA ALA A 137 -6.59 1.88 -17.17
C ALA A 137 -5.79 2.18 -18.45
N LEU A 138 -6.21 3.21 -19.18
CA LEU A 138 -5.48 3.73 -20.34
C LEU A 138 -4.72 4.99 -19.92
N LEU A 139 -3.40 4.98 -20.04
CA LEU A 139 -2.58 6.18 -19.91
C LEU A 139 -2.52 6.89 -21.26
N VAL A 140 -2.97 8.14 -21.29
CA VAL A 140 -2.96 8.99 -22.48
C VAL A 140 -2.11 10.23 -22.21
N ASP A 141 -1.21 10.55 -23.12
CA ASP A 141 -0.50 11.83 -23.12
C ASP A 141 -1.38 12.90 -23.80
N ALA A 142 -1.64 14.00 -23.09
CA ALA A 142 -2.52 15.07 -23.54
C ALA A 142 -1.74 16.40 -23.63
N PRO A 143 -2.09 17.30 -24.58
CA PRO A 143 -1.42 18.58 -24.70
C PRO A 143 -1.46 19.38 -23.40
N ARG A 144 -0.29 19.89 -22.98
CA ARG A 144 -0.17 20.80 -21.85
C ARG A 144 -0.88 22.13 -22.14
N ASP A 145 -1.33 22.78 -21.07
CA ASP A 145 -1.91 24.13 -21.09
C ASP A 145 -3.14 24.29 -22.00
N LYS A 146 -3.87 23.19 -22.25
CA LYS A 146 -5.10 23.15 -23.03
C LYS A 146 -6.15 22.31 -22.33
N ASN A 147 -7.42 22.67 -22.53
CA ASN A 147 -8.53 21.86 -22.04
C ASN A 147 -8.59 20.52 -22.81
N ILE A 148 -8.85 19.44 -22.09
CA ILE A 148 -9.19 18.15 -22.68
C ILE A 148 -10.62 18.26 -23.23
N THR A 149 -10.81 17.93 -24.51
CA THR A 149 -12.12 17.98 -25.17
C THR A 149 -12.41 16.63 -25.85
N GLY A 150 -13.67 16.39 -26.24
CA GLY A 150 -14.06 15.18 -26.97
C GLY A 150 -13.58 15.13 -28.43
N MET A 151 -12.89 16.15 -28.94
CA MET A 151 -12.35 16.14 -30.29
C MET A 151 -10.91 15.60 -30.26
N LEU A 152 -10.64 14.53 -31.01
CA LEU A 152 -9.29 14.07 -31.30
C LEU A 152 -8.57 15.12 -32.16
N PHE A 153 -7.35 15.47 -31.78
CA PHE A 153 -6.45 16.36 -32.54
C PHE A 153 -5.91 15.66 -33.80
#